data_AF-A0A516GDZ8-F1
#
_entry.id   AF-A0A516GDZ8-F1
#
_cell.length_a   1.000
_cell.length_b   1.000
_cell.length_c   1.000
_cell.angle_alpha   90.00
_cell.angle_beta   90.00
_cell.angle_gamma   90.00
#
_symmetry.space_group_name_H-M   'P 1'
#
loop_
_entity.id
_entity.type
_entity.pdbx_description
1 polymer ?
#
loop_
_entity_poly.entity_id
_entity_poly.type
_entity_poly.pdbx_seq_one_letter_code
_entity_poly.pdbx_strand_id
1 'polypeptide(L)'
;MDVALRFGLPVLLILLGAALYLWGRRERAEALSQMGSKGGFGGPPGTLDIGTEVGFGVEGPGPDPAAARPKILGGLVLLAVGALLLLIMAVWQLLD
;
A
#
# COMPACT_ATOMS: atom_id res chain seq x y z
N MET A 1 -15.72 -13.48 30.42
CA MET A 1 -15.60 -12.56 29.27
C MET A 1 -15.82 -13.40 28.03
N ASP A 2 -16.77 -13.03 27.17
CA ASP A 2 -17.12 -13.82 25.99
C ASP A 2 -15.90 -14.01 25.08
N VAL A 3 -15.71 -15.21 24.51
CA VAL A 3 -14.54 -15.54 23.68
C VAL A 3 -14.46 -14.57 22.48
N ALA A 4 -15.62 -14.22 21.92
CA ALA A 4 -15.74 -13.21 20.87
C ALA A 4 -15.19 -11.82 21.29
N LEU A 5 -15.37 -11.42 22.55
CA LEU A 5 -14.86 -10.16 23.09
C LEU A 5 -13.35 -10.20 23.34
N ARG A 6 -12.79 -11.38 23.67
CA ARG A 6 -11.33 -11.57 23.83
C ARG A 6 -10.60 -11.53 22.48
N PHE A 7 -11.07 -12.28 21.48
CA PHE A 7 -10.40 -12.39 20.19
C PHE A 7 -10.82 -11.32 19.17
N GLY A 8 -11.90 -10.57 19.44
CA GLY A 8 -12.44 -9.57 18.52
C GLY A 8 -11.44 -8.46 18.19
N LEU A 9 -10.73 -7.93 19.18
CA LEU A 9 -9.77 -6.84 18.96
C LEU A 9 -8.55 -7.29 18.10
N PRO A 10 -7.84 -8.39 18.41
CA PRO A 10 -6.76 -8.88 17.55
C PRO A 10 -7.21 -9.14 16.10
N VAL A 11 -8.38 -9.76 15.92
CA VAL A 11 -8.93 -10.03 14.60
C VAL A 11 -9.26 -8.74 13.86
N LEU A 12 -9.86 -7.76 14.53
CA LEU A 12 -10.13 -6.44 13.93
C LEU A 12 -8.85 -5.74 13.47
N LEU A 13 -7.78 -5.78 14.27
CA LEU A 13 -6.48 -5.20 13.90
C LEU A 13 -5.89 -5.87 12.67
N ILE A 14 -6.00 -7.20 12.57
CA ILE A 14 -5.55 -7.97 11.41
C ILE A 14 -6.35 -7.56 10.16
N LEU A 15 -7.68 -7.48 10.27
CA LEU A 15 -8.55 -7.11 9.15
C LEU A 15 -8.27 -5.68 8.67
N LEU A 16 -8.16 -4.72 9.60
CA LEU A 16 -7.82 -3.33 9.28
C LEU A 16 -6.43 -3.21 8.65
N GLY A 17 -5.45 -3.93 9.20
CA GLY A 17 -4.08 -3.96 8.68
C GLY A 17 -4.01 -4.52 7.26
N ALA A 18 -4.74 -5.63 7.01
CA ALA A 18 -4.86 -6.21 5.67
C ALA A 18 -5.52 -5.25 4.67
N ALA A 19 -6.61 -4.58 5.07
CA ALA A 19 -7.29 -3.61 4.22
C ALA A 19 -6.37 -2.43 3.83
N LEU A 20 -5.66 -1.85 4.81
CA LEU A 20 -4.69 -0.78 4.58
C LEU A 20 -3.54 -1.21 3.68
N TYR A 21 -3.00 -2.41 3.91
CA TYR A 21 -1.93 -2.97 3.09
C TYR A 21 -2.36 -3.15 1.63
N LEU A 22 -3.54 -3.74 1.42
CA LEU A 22 -4.09 -3.97 0.08
C LEU A 22 -4.40 -2.66 -0.64
N TRP A 23 -4.93 -1.67 0.07
CA TRP A 23 -5.17 -0.34 -0.49
C TRP A 23 -3.87 0.34 -0.90
N GLY A 24 -2.86 0.40 -0.02
CA GLY A 24 -1.55 0.95 -0.38
C GLY A 24 -0.90 0.20 -1.55
N ARG A 25 -1.08 -1.12 -1.64
CA ARG A 25 -0.58 -1.91 -2.78
C ARG A 25 -1.29 -1.55 -4.08
N ARG A 26 -2.60 -1.33 -4.07
CA ARG A 26 -3.38 -0.90 -5.23
C ARG A 26 -2.95 0.50 -5.70
N GLU A 27 -2.83 1.47 -4.80
CA GLU A 27 -2.37 2.81 -5.15
C GLU A 27 -0.97 2.80 -5.77
N ARG A 28 -0.06 1.99 -5.22
CA ARG A 28 1.28 1.83 -5.80
C ARG A 28 1.24 1.20 -7.19
N ALA A 29 0.38 0.21 -7.41
CA ALA A 29 0.24 -0.43 -8.72
C ALA A 29 -0.36 0.52 -9.76
N GLU A 30 -1.37 1.30 -9.37
CA GLU A 30 -1.98 2.34 -10.22
C GLU A 30 -0.95 3.42 -10.58
N ALA A 31 -0.21 3.95 -9.60
CA ALA A 31 0.86 4.92 -9.85
C ALA A 31 1.94 4.38 -10.81
N LEU A 32 2.36 3.12 -10.63
CA LEU A 32 3.32 2.46 -11.53
C LEU A 32 2.78 2.26 -12.95
N SER A 33 1.50 1.93 -13.10
CA SER A 33 0.88 1.79 -14.44
C SER A 33 0.84 3.12 -15.20
N GLN A 34 0.63 4.23 -14.50
CA GLN A 34 0.64 5.57 -15.08
C GLN A 34 2.05 6.02 -15.49
N MET A 35 3.08 5.71 -14.68
CA MET A 35 4.48 5.97 -15.06
C MET A 35 4.92 5.12 -16.26
N GLY A 36 4.51 3.85 -16.33
CA GLY A 36 4.82 2.96 -17.46
C GLY A 36 4.23 3.47 -18.79
N SER A 37 3.09 4.16 -18.76
CA SER A 37 2.49 4.77 -19.96
C SER A 37 3.21 6.05 -20.43
N LYS A 38 3.95 6.73 -19.54
CA LYS A 38 4.72 7.96 -19.86
C LYS A 38 6.17 7.68 -20.27
N GLY A 39 6.60 6.42 -20.29
CA GLY A 39 7.94 5.98 -20.70
C GLY A 39 8.12 5.90 -22.23
N GLY A 40 7.77 6.95 -22.95
CA GLY A 40 8.09 7.10 -24.38
C GLY A 40 9.47 7.72 -24.58
N PHE A 41 10.40 6.91 -25.11
CA PHE A 41 11.67 7.25 -25.78
C PHE A 41 12.75 8.04 -25.02
N GLY A 42 13.69 7.29 -24.43
CA GLY A 42 14.99 7.01 -25.06
C GLY A 42 15.90 8.15 -25.59
N GLY A 43 15.65 9.42 -25.28
CA GLY A 43 16.52 10.53 -25.70
C GLY A 43 17.70 10.75 -24.75
N PRO A 44 18.96 10.88 -25.23
CA PRO A 44 20.06 11.36 -24.40
C PRO A 44 19.74 12.75 -23.81
N PRO A 45 20.33 13.10 -22.64
CA PRO A 45 20.07 14.37 -21.97
C PRO A 45 20.33 15.54 -22.92
N GLY A 46 19.26 16.25 -23.32
CA GLY A 46 19.30 17.34 -24.31
C GLY A 46 18.40 17.14 -25.54
N THR A 47 17.69 16.01 -25.68
CA THR A 47 16.79 15.78 -26.82
C THR A 47 15.34 15.58 -26.37
N LEU A 48 14.46 16.49 -26.80
CA LEU A 48 13.00 16.41 -26.69
C LEU A 48 12.46 16.16 -28.11
N ASP A 49 12.53 14.93 -28.58
CA ASP A 49 12.01 14.57 -29.91
C ASP A 49 10.91 13.51 -29.81
N ILE A 50 9.73 13.95 -29.36
CA ILE A 50 8.45 13.45 -29.88
C ILE A 50 7.52 14.67 -30.00
N GLY A 51 7.47 15.27 -31.20
CA GLY A 51 6.53 16.32 -31.55
C GLY A 51 5.32 15.77 -32.30
N THR A 52 4.12 16.13 -31.85
CA THR A 52 2.90 16.14 -32.69
C THR A 52 2.29 17.54 -32.63
N GLU A 53 1.50 17.91 -33.64
CA GLU A 53 0.95 19.26 -33.88
C GLU A 53 0.08 19.85 -32.75
N VAL A 54 -0.17 19.10 -31.67
CA VAL A 54 -1.04 19.49 -30.54
C VAL A 54 -0.24 19.62 -29.24
N GLY A 55 0.85 20.41 -29.27
CA GLY A 55 1.54 20.90 -28.08
C GLY A 55 2.27 19.86 -27.21
N PHE A 56 3.29 20.33 -26.49
CA PHE A 56 3.93 19.54 -25.43
C PHE A 56 2.95 19.43 -24.26
N GLY A 57 2.11 18.40 -24.29
CA GLY A 57 1.31 17.98 -23.15
C GLY A 57 2.21 17.45 -22.05
N VAL A 58 2.89 18.34 -21.32
CA VAL A 58 3.41 18.03 -19.99
C VAL A 58 2.18 17.92 -19.07
N GLU A 59 1.46 16.82 -19.20
CA GLU A 59 0.57 16.36 -18.13
C GLU A 59 1.42 16.31 -16.87
N GLY A 60 1.06 17.13 -15.88
CA GLY A 60 1.83 17.40 -14.68
C GLY A 60 2.32 16.15 -13.93
N PRO A 61 3.13 16.33 -12.86
CA PRO A 61 3.76 15.23 -12.14
C PRO A 61 2.70 14.19 -11.78
N GLY A 62 2.86 12.98 -12.35
CA GLY A 62 1.99 11.85 -12.05
C GLY A 62 2.01 11.51 -10.56
N PRO A 63 1.05 10.71 -10.06
CA PRO A 63 0.99 10.35 -8.65
C PRO A 63 2.29 9.69 -8.18
N ASP A 64 2.84 10.20 -7.08
CA ASP A 64 4.09 9.70 -6.50
C ASP A 64 3.86 8.29 -5.91
N PRO A 65 4.54 7.25 -6.41
CA PRO A 65 4.43 5.89 -5.87
C PRO A 65 4.91 5.77 -4.42
N ALA A 66 5.69 6.74 -3.91
CA ALA A 66 6.13 6.78 -2.52
C ALA A 66 4.98 7.18 -1.56
N ALA A 67 3.92 7.85 -2.05
CA ALA A 67 2.76 8.22 -1.25
C ALA A 67 1.98 7.01 -0.69
N ALA A 68 2.15 5.83 -1.29
CA ALA A 68 1.56 4.58 -0.83
C ALA A 68 2.33 3.92 0.35
N ARG A 69 3.61 4.28 0.57
CA ARG A 69 4.45 3.69 1.63
C ARG A 69 3.86 3.79 3.03
N PRO A 70 3.34 4.93 3.51
CA PRO A 70 2.77 5.02 4.86
C PRO A 70 1.57 4.07 5.05
N LYS A 71 0.71 3.91 4.03
CA LYS A 71 -0.43 2.98 4.10
C LYS A 71 0.02 1.52 4.20
N ILE A 72 1.04 1.15 3.41
CA ILE A 72 1.62 -0.20 3.45
C ILE A 72 2.27 -0.48 4.82
N LEU A 73 3.10 0.45 5.32
CA LEU A 73 3.76 0.31 6.62
C LEU A 73 2.75 0.26 7.76
N GLY A 74 1.76 1.16 7.76
CA GLY A 74 0.69 1.16 8.76
C GLY A 74 -0.10 -0.15 8.74
N GLY A 75 -0.42 -0.67 7.54
CA GLY A 75 -1.07 -1.97 7.38
C GLY A 75 -0.25 -3.13 7.95
N LEU A 76 1.07 -3.16 7.67
CA LEU A 76 1.99 -4.17 8.21
C LEU A 76 2.12 -4.10 9.73
N VAL A 77 2.20 -2.90 10.29
CA VAL A 77 2.28 -2.71 11.75
C VAL A 77 1.00 -3.23 12.42
N LEU A 78 -0.18 -2.88 11.89
CA LEU A 78 -1.45 -3.38 12.41
C LEU A 78 -1.57 -4.91 12.32
N LEU A 79 -1.14 -5.51 11.20
CA LEU A 79 -1.08 -6.95 11.05
C LEU A 79 -0.16 -7.60 12.09
N ALA A 80 1.04 -7.06 12.28
CA ALA A 80 2.01 -7.59 13.23
C ALA A 80 1.50 -7.51 14.68
N VAL A 81 0.93 -6.35 15.07
CA VAL A 81 0.36 -6.16 16.41
C VAL A 81 -0.84 -7.08 16.63
N GLY A 82 -1.75 -7.16 15.66
CA GLY A 82 -2.92 -8.04 15.75
C GLY A 82 -2.52 -9.52 15.85
N ALA A 83 -1.57 -9.98 15.05
CA ALA A 83 -1.05 -11.35 15.10
C ALA A 83 -0.36 -11.65 16.44
N LEU A 84 0.45 -10.73 16.95
CA LEU A 84 1.14 -10.89 18.24
C LEU A 84 0.14 -10.99 19.39
N LEU A 85 -0.87 -10.10 19.43
CA LEU A 85 -1.91 -10.16 20.46
C LEU A 85 -2.70 -11.46 20.39
N LEU A 86 -3.06 -11.91 19.19
CA LEU A 86 -3.78 -13.17 19.00
C LEU A 86 -2.94 -14.37 19.48
N LEU A 87 -1.64 -14.38 19.20
CA LEU A 87 -0.71 -15.41 19.67
C LEU A 87 -0.62 -15.42 21.21
N ILE A 88 -0.42 -14.25 21.83
CA ILE A 88 -0.33 -14.13 23.29
C ILE A 88 -1.60 -14.67 23.94
N MET A 89 -2.77 -14.26 23.42
CA MET A 89 -4.06 -14.71 23.95
C MET A 89 -4.28 -16.22 23.76
N ALA A 90 -3.89 -16.77 22.61
CA ALA A 90 -3.99 -18.20 22.35
C ALA A 90 -3.10 -19.02 23.30
N VAL A 91 -1.87 -18.56 23.55
CA VAL A 91 -0.96 -19.21 24.50
C VAL A 91 -1.53 -19.14 25.91
N TRP A 92 -2.01 -17.97 26.34
CA TRP A 92 -2.62 -17.82 27.66
C TRP A 92 -3.82 -18.74 27.85
N GLN A 93 -4.71 -18.84 26.85
CA GLN A 93 -5.85 -19.76 26.91
C GLN A 93 -5.45 -21.24 26.96
N LEU A 94 -4.24 -21.59 26.51
CA LEU A 94 -3.73 -22.96 26.56
C LEU A 94 -3.05 -23.29 27.90
N LEU A 95 -2.64 -22.26 28.64
CA LEU A 95 -2.01 -22.36 29.96
C LEU A 95 -3.01 -22.30 31.11
N ASP A 96 -4.17 -21.67 30.87
CA ASP A 96 -5.35 -21.69 31.76
C ASP A 96 -6.15 -23.00 31.60
#